data_AF-A0A3C0FUF3-F1
#
_entry.id   AF-A0A3C0FUF3-F1
#
_cell.length_a   1.000
_cell.length_b   1.000
_cell.length_c   1.000
_cell.angle_alpha   90.00
_cell.angle_beta   90.00
_cell.angle_gamma   90.00
#
_symmetry.space_group_name_H-M   'P 1'
#
loop_
_entity.id
_entity.type
_entity.pdbx_description
1 polymer ?
#
loop_
_entity_poly.entity_id
_entity_poly.type
_entity_poly.pdbx_seq_one_letter_code
_entity_poly.pdbx_strand_id
1 'polypeptide(L)' 'MPTKTPVSKPAPNGKTAMVIGAGPAGLMAAERLAGDGYAVTIFEGMPSAGRKLLMAGKSGL' A
#
# COMPACT_ATOMS: atom_id res chain seq x y z
N MET A 1 27.84 1.10 4.39
CA MET A 1 27.20 0.51 3.19
C MET A 1 25.78 0.09 3.58
N PRO A 2 24.70 0.69 3.06
CA PRO A 2 23.36 0.18 3.31
C PRO A 2 23.07 -0.94 2.29
N THR A 3 23.14 -2.19 2.75
CA THR A 3 22.70 -3.36 1.98
C THR A 3 21.18 -3.26 1.85
N LYS A 4 20.68 -2.80 0.70
CA LYS A 4 19.27 -2.98 0.34
C LYS A 4 19.08 -4.48 0.12
N THR A 5 18.71 -5.19 1.18
CA THR A 5 18.11 -6.51 1.06
C THR A 5 16.92 -6.36 0.12
N PRO A 6 16.86 -7.09 -1.01
CA PRO A 6 15.66 -7.08 -1.82
C PRO A 6 14.54 -7.57 -0.92
N VAL A 7 13.48 -6.78 -0.78
CA VAL A 7 12.28 -7.13 -0.03
C VAL A 7 11.70 -8.36 -0.72
N SER A 8 12.12 -9.55 -0.29
CA SER A 8 11.75 -10.80 -0.93
C SER A 8 10.27 -10.98 -0.69
N LYS A 9 9.49 -10.98 -1.78
CA LYS A 9 8.03 -11.16 -1.74
C LYS A 9 7.71 -12.34 -0.80
N PRO A 10 6.93 -12.14 0.27
CA PRO A 10 6.54 -13.23 1.16
C PRO A 10 5.90 -14.35 0.35
N ALA A 11 6.08 -15.59 0.81
CA ALA A 11 5.55 -16.76 0.13
C ALA A 11 4.07 -16.55 -0.17
N PRO A 12 3.63 -16.65 -1.43
CA PRO A 12 2.24 -16.39 -1.78
C PRO A 12 1.36 -17.38 -1.03
N ASN A 13 0.43 -16.85 -0.25
CA ASN A 13 -0.51 -17.65 0.55
C ASN A 13 -1.66 -18.24 -0.30
N GLY A 14 -1.56 -18.13 -1.63
CA GLY A 14 -2.54 -18.61 -2.60
C GLY A 14 -3.84 -17.79 -2.63
N LYS A 15 -3.93 -16.68 -1.89
CA LYS A 15 -5.12 -15.85 -1.78
C LYS A 15 -4.88 -14.45 -2.32
N THR A 16 -5.94 -13.89 -2.89
CA THR A 16 -5.96 -12.55 -3.48
C THR A 16 -6.78 -11.62 -2.61
N ALA A 17 -6.35 -10.38 -2.44
CA ALA A 17 -7.08 -9.36 -1.68
C ALA A 17 -7.31 -8.11 -2.53
N MET A 18 -8.47 -7.49 -2.33
CA MET A 18 -8.88 -6.27 -3.01
C MET A 18 -9.03 -5.15 -2.00
N VAL A 19 -8.31 -4.05 -2.21
CA VAL A 19 -8.40 -2.85 -1.36
C VAL A 19 -9.05 -1.74 -2.17
N ILE A 20 -10.18 -1.23 -1.70
CA ILE A 20 -10.90 -0.12 -2.35
C ILE A 20 -10.62 1.15 -1.54
N GLY A 21 -9.99 2.13 -2.19
CA GLY A 21 -9.50 3.36 -1.60
C GLY A 21 -7.99 3.33 -1.35
N ALA A 22 -7.22 4.14 -2.07
CA ALA A 22 -5.79 4.37 -1.89
C ALA A 22 -5.51 5.54 -0.93
N GLY A 23 -6.32 5.69 0.11
CA GLY A 23 -6.04 6.58 1.24
C GLY A 23 -4.96 6.02 2.17
N PRO A 24 -4.56 6.74 3.23
CA PRO A 24 -3.56 6.23 4.19
C PRO A 24 -3.99 4.91 4.85
N ALA A 25 -5.28 4.74 5.14
CA ALA A 25 -5.82 3.49 5.69
C ALA A 25 -5.73 2.32 4.68
N GLY A 26 -6.10 2.56 3.42
CA GLY A 26 -6.06 1.52 2.39
C GLY A 26 -4.64 1.11 2.03
N LEU A 27 -3.70 2.08 1.98
CA LEU A 27 -2.29 1.77 1.75
C LEU A 27 -1.69 0.95 2.90
N MET A 28 -1.98 1.29 4.15
CA MET A 28 -1.54 0.48 5.30
C MET A 28 -2.15 -0.92 5.29
N ALA A 29 -3.43 -1.05 4.93
CA ALA A 29 -4.08 -2.36 4.79
C ALA A 29 -3.43 -3.19 3.68
N ALA A 30 -3.14 -2.56 2.53
CA ALA A 30 -2.48 -3.22 1.40
C ALA A 30 -1.05 -3.66 1.74
N GLU A 31 -0.30 -2.82 2.47
CA GLU A 31 1.04 -3.15 2.94
C GLU A 31 1.00 -4.38 3.85
N ARG A 32 0.08 -4.41 4.81
CA ARG A 32 -0.03 -5.54 5.74
C ARG A 32 -0.40 -6.84 5.01
N LEU A 33 -1.40 -6.77 4.12
CA LEU A 33 -1.82 -7.92 3.31
C LEU A 33 -0.70 -8.41 2.38
N ALA A 34 0.05 -7.50 1.77
CA ALA A 34 1.20 -7.86 0.96
C ALA A 34 2.29 -8.54 1.81
N GLY A 35 2.53 -8.06 3.03
CA GLY A 35 3.44 -8.66 4.01
C GLY A 35 3.04 -10.07 4.46
N ASP A 36 1.73 -10.34 4.51
CA ASP A 36 1.17 -11.66 4.87
C ASP A 36 1.07 -12.61 3.64
N GLY A 37 1.60 -12.22 2.47
CA GLY A 37 1.69 -13.07 1.28
C GLY A 37 0.48 -13.03 0.35
N TYR A 38 -0.46 -12.09 0.54
CA TYR A 38 -1.61 -11.93 -0.35
C TYR A 38 -1.21 -11.26 -1.66
N ALA A 39 -1.81 -11.68 -2.77
CA ALA A 39 -1.79 -10.90 -4.00
C ALA A 39 -2.77 -9.74 -3.88
N VAL A 40 -2.29 -8.52 -3.62
CA VAL A 40 -3.14 -7.36 -3.34
C VAL A 40 -3.32 -6.48 -4.58
N THR A 41 -4.57 -6.14 -4.91
CA THR A 41 -4.92 -5.15 -5.92
C THR A 41 -5.64 -3.97 -5.27
N ILE A 42 -5.15 -2.75 -5.49
CA ILE A 42 -5.74 -1.53 -4.95
C ILE A 42 -6.55 -0.83 -6.06
N PHE A 43 -7.78 -0.48 -5.75
CA PHE A 43 -8.70 0.27 -6.61
C PHE A 43 -8.93 1.65 -5.97
N GLU A 44 -8.77 2.71 -6.74
CA GLU A 44 -9.03 4.08 -6.29
C GLU A 44 -9.89 4.80 -7.33
N GLY A 45 -10.88 5.56 -6.87
CA GLY A 45 -11.79 6.30 -7.73
C GLY A 45 -11.19 7.62 -8.22
N MET A 46 -10.25 8.20 -7.48
CA MET A 46 -9.53 9.40 -7.89
C MET A 46 -8.26 9.06 -8.70
N PRO A 47 -7.87 9.88 -9.69
CA PRO A 47 -6.65 9.64 -10.47
C PRO A 47 -5.34 9.77 -9.65
N SER A 48 -5.40 10.17 -8.38
CA SER A 48 -4.25 10.30 -7.49
C SER A 48 -4.44 9.47 -6.23
N ALA A 49 -3.68 8.37 -6.13
CA ALA A 49 -3.52 7.60 -4.91
C ALA A 49 -2.85 8.46 -3.83
N GLY A 50 -3.30 8.35 -2.58
CA GLY A 50 -2.68 9.03 -1.45
C GLY A 50 -2.90 10.54 -1.42
N ARG A 51 -3.84 11.13 -2.17
CA ARG A 51 -4.07 12.59 -2.19
C ARG A 51 -4.20 13.19 -0.77
N LYS A 52 -4.83 12.50 0.19
CA LYS A 52 -4.87 12.92 1.59
C LYS A 52 -3.51 12.82 2.31
N LEU A 53 -2.67 11.84 1.99
CA LEU A 53 -1.28 11.74 2.49
C LEU A 53 -0.43 12.90 1.92
N LEU A 54 -0.56 13.19 0.62
CA LEU A 54 0.12 14.31 -0.04
C LEU A 54 -0.35 15.68 0.50
N MET A 55 -1.65 15.82 0.83
CA MET A 55 -2.20 17.06 1.40
C MET A 55 -1.94 17.21 2.91
N ALA A 56 -1.77 16.11 3.65
CA ALA A 56 -1.35 16.16 5.05
C ALA A 56 0.04 16.82 5.23
N GLY A 57 0.88 16.82 4.19
CA GLY A 57 2.13 17.57 4.16
C GLY A 57 2.03 19.02 3.65
N LYS A 58 0.85 19.45 3.16
CA LYS A 58 0.70 20.74 2.45
C LYS A 58 -0.23 21.77 3.14
N SER A 59 -0.71 21.46 4.35
CA SER A 59 -1.49 22.37 5.20
C SER A 59 -0.96 22.39 6.64
N GLY A 60 0.36 22.18 6.80
CA GLY A 60 1.07 22.30 8.06
C GLY A 60 1.74 23.67 8.28
N LEU A 61 1.35 24.69 7.51
CA LEU A 61 1.72 26.10 7.70
C LEU A 61 0.56 26.99 7.26
#